data_AF-A0A445DHT8-F1
#
_entry.id   AF-A0A445DHT8-F1
#
_cell.length_a   1.000
_cell.length_b   1.000
_cell.length_c   1.000
_cell.angle_alpha   90.00
_cell.angle_beta   90.00
_cell.angle_gamma   90.00
#
_symmetry.space_group_name_H-M   'P 1'
#
loop_
_entity.id
_entity.type
_entity.pdbx_description
1 polymer ?
#
loop_
_entity_poly.entity_id
_entity_poly.type
_entity_poly.pdbx_seq_one_letter_code
_entity_poly.pdbx_strand_id
1 'polypeptide(L)'
;MFSFSSMQFLSVGLPANKVPVRSLNMNPTRMSMKDPGNMAVVAAPKWAQKTITLPPHKRGCHLVTPKIVKEIEQDLSGFKCGLAHVFLHHTSASLTINENYDYDVRDDTETFLNRIVPEGPSAPWRHTIEGPDDMPAHIKSSMFGCALMIPITNGRLNMGTWQGIWLCEHRDYPTPRTVVVTLNGI
;
A
#
# COMPACT_ATOMS: atom_id res chain seq x y z
N MET A 1 -16.70 47.17 19.32
CA MET A 1 -15.71 48.03 18.64
C MET A 1 -14.36 47.35 18.76
N PHE A 2 -13.97 46.56 17.75
CA PHE A 2 -12.63 45.97 17.67
C PHE A 2 -12.19 46.02 16.20
N SER A 3 -11.04 46.63 15.99
CA SER A 3 -10.43 46.96 14.71
C SER A 3 -9.69 45.73 14.15
N PHE A 4 -9.94 45.39 12.87
CA PHE A 4 -9.13 44.42 12.14
C PHE A 4 -7.95 45.16 11.48
N SER A 5 -6.74 44.89 11.94
CA SER A 5 -5.51 45.28 11.25
C SER A 5 -5.14 44.20 10.23
N SER A 6 -4.94 44.60 8.99
CA SER A 6 -4.55 43.75 7.87
C SER A 6 -3.07 43.35 7.97
N MET A 7 -2.80 42.06 8.14
CA MET A 7 -1.47 41.48 7.96
C MET A 7 -1.20 41.29 6.46
N GLN A 8 -0.25 42.02 5.90
CA GLN A 8 0.31 41.76 4.57
C GLN A 8 1.25 40.54 4.66
N PHE A 9 0.91 39.47 3.94
CA PHE A 9 1.84 38.36 3.71
C PHE A 9 2.78 38.73 2.55
N LEU A 10 4.07 38.83 2.84
CA LEU A 10 5.13 38.87 1.83
C LEU A 10 5.27 37.47 1.20
N SER A 11 4.93 37.37 -0.09
CA SER A 11 5.20 36.19 -0.91
C SER A 11 6.68 36.12 -1.25
N VAL A 12 7.40 35.16 -0.67
CA VAL A 12 8.77 34.81 -1.08
C VAL A 12 8.67 33.81 -2.22
N GLY A 13 8.87 34.28 -3.46
CA GLY A 13 8.88 33.44 -4.65
C GLY A 13 10.15 32.60 -4.73
N LEU A 14 10.02 31.29 -4.56
CA LEU A 14 11.07 30.33 -4.94
C LEU A 14 10.93 30.00 -6.44
N PRO A 15 12.02 29.93 -7.21
CA PRO A 15 11.94 29.58 -8.63
C PRO A 15 11.56 28.10 -8.77
N ALA A 16 10.46 27.84 -9.47
CA ALA A 16 10.04 26.50 -9.87
C ALA A 16 10.99 25.99 -10.97
N ASN A 17 12.01 25.22 -10.60
CA ASN A 17 12.77 24.42 -11.56
C ASN A 17 11.85 23.32 -12.10
N LYS A 18 11.23 23.58 -13.25
CA LYS A 18 10.51 22.57 -14.04
C LYS A 18 11.52 21.58 -14.59
N VAL A 19 11.63 20.40 -13.96
CA VAL A 19 12.32 19.26 -14.55
C VAL A 19 11.55 18.87 -15.82
N PRO A 20 12.16 18.88 -17.02
CA PRO A 20 11.45 18.49 -18.23
C PRO A 20 11.23 16.98 -18.22
N VAL A 21 10.00 16.56 -17.95
CA VAL A 21 9.56 15.18 -18.23
C VAL A 21 9.47 15.04 -19.74
N ARG A 22 10.47 14.42 -20.37
CA ARG A 22 10.39 14.00 -21.77
C ARG A 22 9.38 12.86 -21.87
N SER A 23 8.14 13.19 -22.24
CA SER A 23 7.19 12.20 -22.77
C SER A 23 7.74 11.70 -24.12
N LEU A 24 8.21 10.46 -24.16
CA LEU A 24 8.45 9.76 -25.42
C LEU A 24 7.10 9.19 -25.87
N ASN A 25 6.32 9.97 -26.62
CA ASN A 25 5.23 9.43 -27.42
C ASN A 25 5.85 8.61 -28.56
N MET A 26 5.91 7.28 -28.39
CA MET A 26 6.15 6.40 -29.54
C MET A 26 4.85 6.28 -30.33
N ASN A 27 4.76 7.01 -31.45
CA ASN A 27 3.85 6.65 -32.52
C ASN A 27 4.28 5.29 -33.09
N PRO A 28 3.37 4.36 -33.38
CA PRO A 28 3.73 3.12 -34.06
C PRO A 28 4.13 3.45 -35.49
N THR A 29 5.43 3.60 -35.73
CA THR A 29 5.99 3.67 -37.08
C THR A 29 5.73 2.33 -37.76
N ARG A 30 5.06 2.36 -38.91
CA ARG A 30 4.90 1.21 -39.80
C ARG A 30 6.29 0.69 -40.18
N MET A 31 6.76 -0.39 -39.54
CA MET A 31 8.04 -1.01 -39.88
C MET A 31 7.94 -1.67 -41.25
N SER A 32 8.78 -1.20 -42.17
CA SER A 32 9.14 -1.91 -43.39
C SER A 32 9.97 -3.13 -43.00
N MET A 33 9.52 -4.33 -43.40
CA MET A 33 10.23 -5.59 -43.16
C MET A 33 11.51 -5.66 -43.98
N LYS A 34 12.67 -5.27 -43.42
CA LYS A 34 14.00 -5.71 -43.89
C LYS A 34 15.04 -5.64 -42.77
N ASP A 35 15.04 -6.61 -41.85
CA ASP A 35 16.26 -7.13 -41.21
C ASP A 35 15.94 -8.43 -40.41
N PRO A 36 16.49 -9.63 -40.75
CA PRO A 36 16.20 -10.86 -40.00
C PRO A 36 17.12 -11.11 -38.80
N GLY A 37 18.04 -10.19 -38.47
CA GLY A 37 19.02 -10.37 -37.40
C GLY A 37 18.69 -9.58 -36.13
N ASN A 38 18.30 -10.27 -35.07
CA ASN A 38 18.24 -9.75 -33.69
C ASN A 38 17.05 -8.83 -33.35
N MET A 39 15.83 -9.38 -33.44
CA MET A 39 14.67 -8.79 -32.77
C MET A 39 14.81 -9.03 -31.27
N ALA A 40 15.35 -8.04 -30.54
CA ALA A 40 15.11 -7.96 -29.10
C ALA A 40 13.60 -7.92 -28.93
N VAL A 41 13.00 -9.03 -28.47
CA VAL A 41 11.57 -9.09 -28.16
C VAL A 41 11.32 -8.03 -27.11
N VAL A 42 10.73 -6.90 -27.52
CA VAL A 42 10.32 -5.86 -26.59
C VAL A 42 9.23 -6.47 -25.74
N ALA A 43 9.53 -6.70 -24.46
CA ALA A 43 8.58 -7.25 -23.51
C ALA A 43 7.33 -6.35 -23.48
N ALA A 44 6.18 -6.92 -23.86
CA ALA A 44 4.93 -6.18 -23.91
C ALA A 44 4.41 -5.93 -22.49
N PRO A 45 3.76 -4.78 -22.23
CA PRO A 45 3.08 -4.55 -20.97
C PRO A 45 2.05 -5.64 -20.69
N LYS A 46 2.06 -6.16 -19.47
CA LYS A 46 1.18 -7.23 -19.01
C LYS A 46 0.57 -6.87 -17.67
N TRP A 47 -0.60 -7.44 -17.42
CA TRP A 47 -1.36 -7.29 -16.19
C TRP A 47 -1.73 -8.66 -15.67
N ALA A 48 -1.67 -8.83 -14.35
CA ALA A 48 -2.25 -9.97 -13.65
C ALA A 48 -2.98 -9.46 -12.41
N GLN A 49 -4.05 -10.12 -12.01
CA GLN A 49 -4.78 -9.76 -10.81
C GLN A 49 -5.23 -11.01 -10.08
N LYS A 50 -5.03 -11.04 -8.77
CA LYS A 50 -5.43 -12.14 -7.92
C LYS A 50 -6.07 -11.63 -6.63
N THR A 51 -7.19 -12.23 -6.26
CA THR A 51 -7.84 -12.03 -4.97
C THR A 51 -7.34 -13.09 -3.99
N ILE A 52 -6.89 -12.65 -2.82
CA ILE A 52 -6.31 -13.47 -1.76
C ILE A 52 -7.17 -13.30 -0.51
N THR A 53 -7.49 -14.43 0.13
CA THR A 53 -8.07 -14.44 1.47
C THR A 53 -6.96 -14.69 2.48
N LEU A 54 -6.77 -13.72 3.38
CA LEU A 54 -5.97 -13.86 4.59
C LEU A 54 -6.86 -14.46 5.68
N PRO A 55 -6.38 -15.45 6.45
CA PRO A 55 -7.16 -16.02 7.55
C PRO A 55 -7.46 -14.93 8.60
N PRO A 56 -8.45 -15.14 9.48
CA PRO A 56 -8.64 -14.25 10.62
C PRO A 56 -7.36 -14.22 11.46
N HIS A 57 -6.89 -13.03 11.77
CA HIS A 57 -5.78 -12.80 12.69
C HIS A 57 -6.34 -12.19 13.97
N LYS A 58 -5.79 -12.48 15.16
CA LYS A 58 -6.16 -11.71 16.36
C LYS A 58 -5.85 -10.21 16.14
N ARG A 59 -6.45 -9.30 16.93
CA ARG A 59 -6.03 -7.90 16.95
C ARG A 59 -4.51 -7.74 17.06
N GLY A 60 -3.95 -6.79 16.31
CA GLY A 60 -2.53 -6.48 16.28
C GLY A 60 -1.95 -6.42 14.86
N CYS A 61 -0.63 -6.28 14.77
CA CYS A 61 0.11 -6.22 13.51
C CYS A 61 0.69 -7.59 13.12
N HIS A 62 0.46 -8.04 11.89
CA HIS A 62 0.81 -9.38 11.42
C HIS A 62 1.64 -9.34 10.14
N LEU A 63 2.78 -10.02 10.11
CA LEU A 63 3.56 -10.16 8.89
C LEU A 63 2.86 -11.11 7.91
N VAL A 64 2.31 -10.57 6.82
CA VAL A 64 1.54 -11.33 5.81
C VAL A 64 2.28 -11.50 4.49
N THR A 65 3.49 -10.95 4.37
CA THR A 65 4.37 -11.09 3.19
C THR A 65 4.47 -12.53 2.67
N PRO A 66 4.75 -13.55 3.51
CA PRO A 66 4.93 -14.92 2.99
C PRO A 66 3.66 -15.48 2.33
N LYS A 67 2.48 -15.18 2.90
CA LYS A 67 1.20 -15.60 2.35
C LYS A 67 0.90 -14.89 1.03
N ILE A 68 1.11 -13.57 0.96
CA ILE A 68 0.87 -12.79 -0.27
C ILE A 68 1.80 -13.28 -1.38
N VAL A 69 3.11 -13.39 -1.11
CA VAL A 69 4.10 -13.82 -2.10
C VAL A 69 3.78 -15.22 -2.63
N LYS A 70 3.48 -16.17 -1.73
CA LYS A 70 3.10 -17.54 -2.13
C LYS A 70 1.90 -17.56 -3.08
N GLU A 71 0.91 -16.71 -2.85
CA GLU A 71 -0.28 -16.69 -3.70
C GLU A 71 -0.01 -16.09 -5.09
N ILE A 72 0.92 -15.13 -5.21
CA ILE A 72 1.18 -14.44 -6.48
C ILE A 72 2.43 -14.93 -7.21
N GLU A 73 3.19 -15.87 -6.64
CA GLU A 73 4.53 -16.24 -7.13
C GLU A 73 4.57 -16.63 -8.60
N GLN A 74 3.54 -17.36 -9.07
CA GLN A 74 3.45 -17.83 -10.44
C GLN A 74 3.30 -16.65 -11.41
N ASP A 75 2.35 -15.75 -11.16
CA ASP A 75 2.15 -14.54 -11.98
C ASP A 75 3.33 -13.58 -11.89
N LEU A 76 3.84 -13.39 -10.66
CA LEU A 76 4.93 -12.47 -10.34
C LEU A 76 6.20 -12.85 -11.08
N SER A 77 6.53 -14.14 -11.16
CA SER A 77 7.75 -14.66 -11.79
C SER A 77 7.95 -14.19 -13.23
N GLY A 78 6.87 -13.92 -13.96
CA GLY A 78 6.97 -13.46 -15.34
C GLY A 78 7.30 -11.98 -15.50
N PHE A 79 7.30 -11.17 -14.44
CA PHE A 79 7.54 -9.71 -14.52
C PHE A 79 9.02 -9.40 -14.32
N LYS A 80 9.65 -8.77 -15.31
CA LYS A 80 11.01 -8.25 -15.20
C LYS A 80 11.06 -6.92 -14.45
N CYS A 81 10.11 -6.03 -14.71
CA CYS A 81 10.01 -4.71 -14.08
C CYS A 81 8.55 -4.27 -14.01
N GLY A 82 8.10 -3.77 -12.86
CA GLY A 82 6.70 -3.38 -12.71
C GLY A 82 6.33 -2.85 -11.33
N LEU A 83 5.04 -2.85 -11.05
CA LEU A 83 4.44 -2.49 -9.78
C LEU A 83 3.44 -3.57 -9.36
N ALA A 84 3.40 -3.84 -8.06
CA ALA A 84 2.37 -4.62 -7.40
C ALA A 84 1.54 -3.65 -6.55
N HIS A 85 0.27 -3.48 -6.91
CA HIS A 85 -0.72 -2.79 -6.09
C HIS A 85 -1.41 -3.82 -5.21
N VAL A 86 -1.30 -3.67 -3.90
CA VAL A 86 -1.91 -4.55 -2.89
C VAL A 86 -3.01 -3.77 -2.19
N PHE A 87 -4.26 -4.15 -2.39
CA PHE A 87 -5.42 -3.39 -1.93
C PHE A 87 -6.31 -4.25 -1.02
N LEU A 88 -6.57 -3.77 0.19
CA LEU A 88 -7.38 -4.43 1.21
C LEU A 88 -8.84 -3.98 1.11
N HIS A 89 -9.76 -4.94 0.97
CA HIS A 89 -11.20 -4.69 0.87
C HIS A 89 -11.88 -4.54 2.24
N HIS A 90 -11.26 -3.81 3.16
CA HIS A 90 -11.72 -3.66 4.54
C HIS A 90 -11.42 -2.26 5.05
N THR A 91 -12.33 -1.70 5.84
CA THR A 91 -12.24 -0.35 6.42
C THR A 91 -11.90 -0.37 7.91
N SER A 92 -11.86 -1.56 8.53
CA SER A 92 -11.54 -1.79 9.94
C SER A 92 -10.22 -2.56 10.14
N ALA A 93 -9.45 -2.73 9.07
CA ALA A 93 -8.08 -3.23 9.07
C ALA A 93 -7.26 -2.40 8.09
N SER A 94 -5.94 -2.49 8.13
CA SER A 94 -5.06 -1.72 7.23
C SER A 94 -3.84 -2.51 6.78
N LEU A 95 -3.17 -1.99 5.75
CA LEU A 95 -1.90 -2.49 5.26
C LEU A 95 -0.81 -1.45 5.51
N THR A 96 0.38 -1.92 5.90
CA THR A 96 1.58 -1.08 5.97
C THR A 96 2.82 -1.89 5.59
N ILE A 97 3.93 -1.21 5.32
CA ILE A 97 5.24 -1.83 5.14
C ILE A 97 6.13 -1.37 6.29
N ASN A 98 6.59 -2.32 7.09
CA ASN A 98 7.47 -2.05 8.22
C ASN A 98 8.39 -3.25 8.49
N GLU A 99 9.09 -3.26 9.62
CA GLU A 99 10.10 -4.27 9.95
C GLU A 99 9.58 -5.71 9.86
N ASN A 100 10.36 -6.64 9.30
CA ASN A 100 9.97 -8.05 9.14
C ASN A 100 10.71 -9.03 10.07
N TYR A 101 11.55 -8.52 10.97
CA TYR A 101 12.45 -9.33 11.79
C TYR A 101 12.00 -9.38 13.24
N ASP A 102 12.05 -8.24 13.93
CA ASP A 102 11.68 -8.18 15.35
C ASP A 102 10.15 -8.17 15.53
N TYR A 103 9.67 -9.03 16.43
CA TYR A 103 8.26 -9.11 16.79
C TYR A 103 7.84 -7.93 17.68
N ASP A 104 8.75 -7.39 18.50
CA ASP A 104 8.46 -6.30 19.43
C ASP A 104 8.00 -5.04 18.70
N VAL A 105 8.52 -4.77 17.49
CA VAL A 105 8.09 -3.62 16.66
C VAL A 105 6.59 -3.69 16.32
N ARG A 106 6.03 -4.91 16.16
CA ARG A 106 4.60 -5.11 15.88
C ARG A 106 3.75 -4.88 17.13
N ASP A 107 4.22 -5.33 18.28
CA ASP A 107 3.53 -5.17 19.56
C ASP A 107 3.59 -3.72 20.08
N ASP A 108 4.72 -3.04 19.90
CA ASP A 108 4.87 -1.62 20.20
C ASP A 108 4.01 -0.76 19.28
N THR A 109 3.90 -1.13 18.00
CA THR A 109 2.99 -0.44 17.06
C THR A 109 1.54 -0.58 17.52
N GLU A 110 1.11 -1.78 17.91
CA GLU A 110 -0.26 -2.00 18.43
C GLU A 110 -0.49 -1.23 19.74
N THR A 111 0.49 -1.26 20.66
CA THR A 111 0.44 -0.50 21.92
C THR A 111 0.31 1.01 21.66
N PHE A 112 1.07 1.53 20.69
CA PHE A 112 0.98 2.92 20.27
C PHE A 112 -0.41 3.25 19.72
N LEU A 113 -0.94 2.45 18.79
CA LEU A 113 -2.27 2.65 18.19
C LEU A 113 -3.37 2.66 19.25
N ASN A 114 -3.32 1.75 20.22
CA ASN A 114 -4.29 1.70 21.32
C ASN A 114 -4.20 2.91 22.25
N ARG A 115 -3.03 3.52 22.37
CA ARG A 115 -2.86 4.75 23.16
C ARG A 115 -3.43 5.97 22.45
N ILE A 116 -3.20 6.11 21.14
CA ILE A 116 -3.63 7.30 20.38
C ILE A 116 -5.07 7.23 19.91
N VAL A 117 -5.60 6.02 19.71
CA VAL A 117 -7.00 5.76 19.34
C VAL A 117 -7.60 4.81 20.38
N PRO A 118 -7.94 5.33 21.58
CA PRO A 118 -8.37 4.51 22.70
C PRO A 118 -9.75 3.89 22.49
N GLU A 119 -10.03 2.83 23.24
CA GLU A 119 -11.30 2.12 23.27
C GLU A 119 -11.99 2.26 24.63
N GLY A 120 -13.26 1.85 24.68
CA GLY A 120 -13.99 1.70 25.94
C GLY A 120 -14.66 2.96 26.47
N PRO A 121 -15.09 2.97 27.75
CA PRO A 121 -15.99 3.98 28.31
C PRO A 121 -15.49 5.42 28.27
N SER A 122 -14.17 5.60 28.27
CA SER A 122 -13.53 6.92 28.19
C SER A 122 -13.28 7.40 26.76
N ALA A 123 -13.55 6.57 25.76
CA ALA A 123 -13.29 6.91 24.37
C ALA A 123 -14.41 7.80 23.80
N PRO A 124 -14.08 8.97 23.21
CA PRO A 124 -15.08 9.96 22.77
C PRO A 124 -15.70 9.61 21.40
N TRP A 125 -15.89 8.33 21.09
CA TRP A 125 -16.36 7.89 19.79
C TRP A 125 -17.87 7.74 19.73
N ARG A 126 -18.46 8.23 18.63
CA ARG A 126 -19.92 8.14 18.41
C ARG A 126 -20.32 6.90 17.64
N HIS A 127 -19.46 6.39 16.77
CA HIS A 127 -19.72 5.23 15.94
C HIS A 127 -19.31 3.95 16.69
N THR A 128 -20.29 3.18 17.13
CA THR A 128 -20.11 2.00 18.00
C THR A 128 -21.08 0.88 17.63
N ILE A 129 -21.63 0.91 16.41
CA ILE A 129 -22.73 0.03 16.01
C ILE A 129 -22.27 -1.44 15.95
N GLU A 130 -21.00 -1.67 15.66
CA GLU A 130 -20.39 -3.00 15.63
C GLU A 130 -19.58 -3.34 16.91
N GLY A 131 -19.66 -2.51 17.95
CA GLY A 131 -18.96 -2.71 19.22
C GLY A 131 -18.04 -1.55 19.63
N PRO A 132 -17.34 -1.70 20.78
CA PRO A 132 -16.45 -0.66 21.31
C PRO A 132 -15.19 -0.44 20.46
N ASP A 133 -14.81 -1.43 19.65
CA ASP A 133 -13.65 -1.41 18.76
C ASP A 133 -13.94 -0.86 17.36
N ASP A 134 -15.20 -0.56 17.05
CA ASP A 134 -15.70 -0.20 15.73
C ASP A 134 -15.05 1.09 15.16
N MET A 135 -15.35 2.26 15.74
CA MET A 135 -14.72 3.52 15.32
C MET A 135 -13.19 3.52 15.49
N PRO A 136 -12.61 3.00 16.59
CA PRO A 136 -11.17 2.87 16.72
C PRO A 136 -10.53 2.16 15.54
N ALA A 137 -11.12 1.04 15.09
CA ALA A 137 -10.63 0.30 13.95
C ALA A 137 -10.66 1.10 12.65
N HIS A 138 -11.70 1.91 12.42
CA HIS A 138 -11.78 2.80 11.26
C HIS A 138 -10.71 3.91 11.29
N ILE A 139 -10.47 4.52 12.45
CA ILE A 139 -9.45 5.56 12.60
C ILE A 139 -8.07 4.95 12.39
N LYS A 140 -7.74 3.87 13.10
CA LYS A 140 -6.46 3.15 12.96
C LYS A 140 -6.25 2.69 11.51
N SER A 141 -7.30 2.19 10.85
CA SER A 141 -7.25 1.84 9.43
C SER A 141 -6.90 3.03 8.55
N SER A 142 -7.53 4.19 8.77
CA SER A 142 -7.29 5.42 7.99
C SER A 142 -5.89 6.00 8.19
N MET A 143 -5.22 5.70 9.31
CA MET A 143 -3.86 6.18 9.58
C MET A 143 -2.80 5.50 8.71
N PHE A 144 -2.95 4.20 8.44
CA PHE A 144 -2.03 3.45 7.56
C PHE A 144 -2.56 3.35 6.13
N GLY A 145 -3.88 3.20 5.97
CA GLY A 145 -4.55 3.01 4.69
C GLY A 145 -4.73 1.55 4.31
N CYS A 146 -5.42 1.33 3.19
CA CYS A 146 -5.76 0.01 2.66
C CYS A 146 -4.94 -0.40 1.44
N ALA A 147 -3.99 0.43 0.99
CA ALA A 147 -3.33 0.26 -0.30
C ALA A 147 -1.80 0.37 -0.16
N LEU A 148 -1.08 -0.55 -0.79
CA LEU A 148 0.37 -0.50 -0.95
C LEU A 148 0.74 -0.55 -2.43
N MET A 149 1.80 0.17 -2.79
CA MET A 149 2.41 0.15 -4.12
C MET A 149 3.86 -0.30 -3.99
N ILE A 150 4.17 -1.49 -4.52
CA ILE A 150 5.47 -2.14 -4.31
C ILE A 150 6.16 -2.35 -5.66
N PRO A 151 7.41 -1.93 -5.85
CA PRO A 151 8.14 -2.19 -7.09
C PRO A 151 8.35 -3.69 -7.32
N ILE A 152 8.37 -4.10 -8.58
CA ILE A 152 8.70 -5.47 -8.99
C ILE A 152 10.02 -5.44 -9.75
N THR A 153 10.90 -6.38 -9.46
CA THR A 153 12.17 -6.56 -10.17
C THR A 153 12.51 -8.05 -10.29
N ASN A 154 12.71 -8.52 -11.52
CA ASN A 154 13.11 -9.90 -11.83
C ASN A 154 12.27 -10.96 -11.09
N GLY A 155 10.95 -10.84 -11.18
CA GLY A 155 10.00 -11.80 -10.61
C GLY A 155 9.85 -11.72 -9.10
N ARG A 156 10.29 -10.63 -8.47
CA ARG A 156 10.23 -10.43 -7.02
C ARG A 156 9.66 -9.07 -6.64
N LEU A 157 8.97 -9.01 -5.51
CA LEU A 157 8.67 -7.75 -4.84
C LEU A 157 10.00 -7.15 -4.38
N ASN A 158 10.30 -5.95 -4.84
CA ASN A 158 11.54 -5.24 -4.58
C ASN A 158 11.34 -4.30 -3.38
N MET A 159 11.38 -4.91 -2.20
CA MET A 159 11.37 -4.23 -0.89
C MET A 159 12.76 -4.32 -0.27
N GLY A 160 13.07 -3.41 0.67
CA GLY A 160 14.31 -3.47 1.45
C GLY A 160 14.40 -4.71 2.33
N THR A 161 15.61 -5.05 2.78
CA THR A 161 15.90 -6.27 3.58
C THR A 161 14.96 -6.45 4.76
N TRP A 162 14.71 -5.36 5.49
CA TRP A 162 13.88 -5.36 6.69
C TRP A 162 12.43 -5.04 6.42
N GLN A 163 12.02 -4.79 5.16
CA GLN A 163 10.64 -4.44 4.86
C GLN A 163 9.77 -5.68 4.67
N GLY A 164 8.60 -5.66 5.29
CA GLY A 164 7.56 -6.65 5.13
C GLY A 164 6.18 -6.00 5.10
N ILE A 165 5.28 -6.59 4.32
CA ILE A 165 3.87 -6.26 4.29
C ILE A 165 3.21 -6.77 5.57
N TRP A 166 2.61 -5.84 6.30
CA TRP A 166 1.82 -6.12 7.49
C TRP A 166 0.33 -5.98 7.20
N LEU A 167 -0.47 -6.88 7.78
CA LEU A 167 -1.89 -6.66 8.04
C LEU A 167 -2.02 -6.17 9.48
N CYS A 168 -2.52 -4.96 9.68
CA CYS A 168 -2.89 -4.48 11.00
C CYS A 168 -4.38 -4.74 11.20
N GLU A 169 -4.69 -5.72 12.03
CA GLU A 169 -6.04 -6.09 12.41
C GLU A 169 -6.46 -5.27 13.63
N HIS A 170 -7.50 -4.44 13.48
CA HIS A 170 -7.92 -3.53 14.54
C HIS A 170 -9.17 -4.00 15.28
N ARG A 171 -9.78 -5.12 14.89
CA ARG A 171 -10.98 -5.69 15.55
C ARG A 171 -10.62 -6.84 16.48
N ASP A 172 -11.35 -6.96 17.59
CA ASP A 172 -11.16 -8.03 18.58
C ASP A 172 -11.70 -9.38 18.11
N TYR A 173 -12.78 -9.36 17.32
CA TYR A 173 -13.43 -10.54 16.73
C TYR A 173 -13.46 -10.47 15.21
N PRO A 174 -12.30 -10.62 14.55
CA PRO A 174 -12.19 -10.38 13.13
C PRO A 174 -12.62 -11.58 12.29
N THR A 175 -13.04 -11.26 11.07
CA THR A 175 -13.32 -12.22 10.00
C THR A 175 -12.11 -12.30 9.05
N PRO A 176 -12.08 -13.27 8.11
CA PRO A 176 -11.02 -13.31 7.10
C PRO A 176 -10.95 -12.00 6.31
N ARG A 177 -9.73 -11.57 5.98
CA ARG A 177 -9.49 -10.33 5.23
C ARG A 177 -9.25 -10.63 3.76
N THR A 178 -9.75 -9.77 2.88
CA THR A 178 -9.68 -9.93 1.43
C THR A 178 -8.74 -8.89 0.87
N VAL A 179 -7.72 -9.34 0.15
CA VAL A 179 -6.71 -8.50 -0.49
C VAL A 179 -6.72 -8.78 -1.99
N VAL A 180 -6.80 -7.74 -2.80
CA VAL A 180 -6.60 -7.82 -4.25
C VAL A 180 -5.19 -7.37 -4.57
N VAL A 181 -4.44 -8.22 -5.25
CA VAL A 181 -3.11 -7.89 -5.77
C VAL A 181 -3.22 -7.71 -7.27
N THR A 182 -2.88 -6.53 -7.77
CA THR A 182 -2.76 -6.24 -9.20
C THR A 182 -1.29 -6.03 -9.53
N LEU A 183 -0.78 -6.82 -10.48
CA LEU A 183 0.57 -6.73 -11.00
C LEU A 183 0.51 -6.08 -12.38
N ASN A 184 1.36 -5.08 -12.62
CA ASN A 184 1.49 -4.45 -13.93
C ASN A 184 2.94 -4.12 -14.25
N GLY A 185 3.36 -4.34 -15.51
CA GLY A 185 4.75 -4.14 -15.90
C GLY A 185 5.10 -4.88 -17.18
N ILE A 186 6.39 -5.12 -17.37
CA ILE A 186 6.97 -5.88 -18.48
C ILE A 186 7.66 -7.14 -17.95
#